data_AF-A0A9E5U9Q6-F1
#
_entry.id   AF-A0A9E5U9Q6-F1
#
_cell.length_a   1.000
_cell.length_b   1.000
_cell.length_c   1.000
_cell.angle_alpha   90.00
_cell.angle_beta   90.00
_cell.angle_gamma   90.00
#
_symmetry.space_group_name_H-M   'P 1'
#
loop_
_entity.id
_entity.type
_entity.pdbx_description
1 polymer ?
#
loop_
_entity_poly.entity_id
_entity_poly.type
_entity_poly.pdbx_seq_one_letter_code
_entity_poly.pdbx_strand_id
1 'polypeptide(L)' 'MGMPLIDNTNCEQLADACAELERYEFLFLVAPLAIRGGTGSPVNPIAVL' A
#
# COMPACT_ATOMS: atom_id res chain seq x y z
N MET A 1 -16.67 9.58 7.07
CA MET A 1 -16.53 8.16 6.72
C MET A 1 -15.17 7.69 7.21
N GLY A 2 -15.10 6.68 8.09
CA GLY A 2 -13.86 6.20 8.73
C GLY A 2 -12.99 5.31 7.82
N MET A 3 -12.70 5.77 6.60
CA MET A 3 -11.85 5.06 5.65
C MET A 3 -10.38 5.44 5.87
N PRO A 4 -9.48 4.47 6.06
CA PRO A 4 -8.04 4.74 6.12
C PRO A 4 -7.52 5.29 4.79
N LEU A 5 -6.57 6.22 4.84
CA LEU A 5 -5.88 6.79 3.68
C LEU A 5 -4.41 6.36 3.68
N ILE A 6 -3.92 6.00 2.50
CA ILE A 6 -2.50 5.79 2.22
C ILE A 6 -2.07 6.90 1.26
N ASP A 7 -1.03 7.64 1.63
CA ASP A 7 -0.52 8.78 0.88
C ASP A 7 0.99 8.65 0.70
N ASN A 8 1.55 9.37 -0.28
CA ASN A 8 2.98 9.45 -0.57
C ASN A 8 3.64 8.09 -0.86
N THR A 9 2.92 7.19 -1.54
CA THR A 9 3.48 5.91 -2.01
C THR A 9 4.23 6.08 -3.33
N ASN A 10 5.40 5.47 -3.44
CA ASN A 10 6.05 5.28 -4.74
C ASN A 10 5.51 3.99 -5.39
N CYS A 11 4.85 4.14 -6.54
CA CYS A 11 4.24 3.04 -7.28
C CYS A 11 4.92 2.75 -8.63
N GLU A 12 6.07 3.36 -8.94
CA GLU A 12 6.72 3.22 -10.26
C GLU A 12 7.03 1.76 -10.59
N GLN A 13 7.74 1.06 -9.70
CA GLN A 13 8.08 -0.35 -9.90
C GLN A 13 6.86 -1.27 -9.97
N LEU A 14 5.82 -0.97 -9.18
CA LEU A 14 4.56 -1.72 -9.21
C LEU A 14 3.83 -1.51 -10.55
N ALA A 15 3.80 -0.28 -11.05
CA ALA A 15 3.17 0.05 -12.33
C ALA A 15 3.86 -0.69 -13.50
N ASP A 16 5.20 -0.71 -13.51
CA ASP A 16 5.98 -1.45 -14.52
C ASP A 16 5.66 -2.96 -14.47
N ALA A 17 5.68 -3.56 -13.28
CA ALA A 17 5.39 -4.98 -13.10
C ALA A 17 3.95 -5.36 -13.48
N CYS A 18 2.96 -4.51 -13.14
CA CYS A 18 1.58 -4.71 -13.55
C CYS A 18 1.41 -4.64 -15.07
N ALA A 19 2.11 -3.72 -15.74
CA ALA A 19 2.06 -3.55 -17.19
C ALA A 19 2.72 -4.74 -17.92
N GLU A 20 3.85 -5.24 -17.41
CA GLU A 20 4.53 -6.42 -17.97
C GLU A 20 3.68 -7.70 -17.84
N LEU A 21 3.02 -7.88 -16.69
CA LEU A 21 2.25 -9.10 -16.39
C LEU A 21 0.78 -9.02 -16.81
N GLU A 22 0.33 -7.88 -17.34
CA GLU A 22 -1.09 -7.55 -17.60
C GLU A 22 -1.99 -7.85 -16.38
N ARG A 23 -1.47 -7.66 -15.16
CA ARG A 23 -2.13 -8.01 -13.90
C ARG A 23 -2.17 -6.80 -12.97
N TYR A 24 -3.38 -6.32 -12.68
CA TYR A 24 -3.61 -5.17 -11.79
C TYR A 24 -4.28 -5.55 -10.48
N GLU A 25 -4.59 -6.83 -10.31
CA GLU A 25 -5.09 -7.40 -9.06
C GLU A 25 -3.96 -8.13 -8.36
N PHE A 26 -3.70 -7.76 -7.10
CA PHE A 26 -2.63 -8.31 -6.29
C PHE A 26 -3.03 -8.26 -4.82
N LEU A 27 -2.35 -9.04 -3.99
CA LEU A 27 -2.52 -8.91 -2.55
C LEU A 27 -1.84 -7.61 -2.08
N PHE A 28 -2.64 -6.66 -1.60
CA PHE A 28 -2.17 -5.44 -0.95
C PHE A 28 -2.07 -5.64 0.56
N LEU A 29 -0.85 -5.66 1.08
CA LEU A 29 -0.56 -5.84 2.49
C LEU A 29 -0.11 -4.52 3.11
N VAL A 30 -0.79 -4.10 4.18
CA VAL A 30 -0.42 -2.91 4.97
C VAL A 30 -0.48 -3.25 6.45
N ALA A 31 0.61 -3.03 7.17
CA ALA A 31 0.73 -3.24 8.60
C ALA A 31 1.19 -1.94 9.29
N PRO A 32 0.27 -1.14 9.86
CA PRO A 32 0.64 0.05 10.62
C PRO A 32 1.33 -0.32 11.93
N LEU A 33 2.17 0.60 12.42
CA LEU A 33 2.74 0.51 13.75
C LEU A 33 1.62 0.63 14.80
N ALA A 34 1.72 -0.16 15.87
CA ALA A 34 0.75 -0.14 16.96
C ALA A 34 1.01 1.08 17.88
N ILE A 35 0.48 2.25 17.50
CA ILE A 35 0.63 3.50 18.24
C ILE A 35 -0.68 3.84 18.97
N ARG A 36 -0.68 3.75 20.30
CA ARG A 36 -1.85 4.06 21.12
C ARG A 36 -2.23 5.53 20.97
N GLY A 37 -3.47 5.79 20.56
CA GLY A 37 -3.98 7.15 20.36
C GLY A 37 -3.46 7.85 19.10
N GLY A 38 -2.72 7.15 18.23
CA GLY A 38 -2.26 7.69 16.96
C GLY A 38 -3.41 7.93 15.97
N THR A 39 -3.33 9.02 15.23
CA THR A 39 -4.27 9.35 14.14
C THR A 39 -3.78 8.87 12.77
N GLY A 40 -2.56 8.32 12.72
CA GLY A 40 -1.92 7.75 11.53
C GLY A 40 -0.68 6.96 11.93
N SER A 41 -0.10 6.25 10.97
CA SER A 41 1.14 5.50 11.13
C SER A 41 1.93 5.56 9.84
N PRO A 42 3.27 5.71 9.88
CA PRO A 42 4.09 5.34 8.73
C PRO A 42 3.87 3.86 8.43
N VAL A 43 3.91 3.52 7.16
CA VAL A 43 3.71 2.15 6.66
C VAL A 43 4.69 1.87 5.54
N ASN A 44 4.96 0.58 5.31
CA ASN A 44 5.60 0.09 4.09
C ASN A 44 4.61 -0.84 3.38
N PRO A 45 3.74 -0.31 2.50
CA PRO A 45 2.78 -1.12 1.77
C PRO A 45 3.50 -2.10 0.84
N ILE A 46 3.07 -3.35 0.83
CA ILE A 46 3.64 -4.39 -0.03
C ILE A 46 2.55 -4.87 -0.99
N ALA A 47 2.87 -4.88 -2.27
CA ALA A 47 2.07 -5.55 -3.30
C ALA A 47 2.70 -6.92 -3.62
N VAL A 48 1.91 -7.98 -3.57
CA VAL A 48 2.32 -9.33 -3.96
C VAL A 48 1.55 -9.73 -5.21
N LEU A 49 2.26 -9.72 -6.34
CA LEU A 49 1.77 -9.99 -7.71
C LEU A 49 1.79 -11.47 -8.07
#